data_AF-A6G2X6-F1
#
_entry.id   AF-A6G2X6-F1
#
_cell.length_a   1.000
_cell.length_b   1.000
_cell.length_c   1.000
_cell.angle_alpha   90.00
_cell.angle_beta   90.00
_cell.angle_gamma   90.00
#
_symmetry.space_group_name_H-M   'P 1'
#
loop_
_entity.id
_entity.type
_entity.pdbx_description
1 polymer ?
#
loop_
_entity_poly.entity_id
_entity_poly.type
_entity_poly.pdbx_seq_one_letter_code
_entity_poly.pdbx_strand_id
1 'polypeptide(L)'
;MEEEPIDGAEDGADGTDDGADEGGETPADPDSDQDGLTDAQEAELGTDPNDKDSDNDNYWDGWEVNEGTDPLDASDRIYHGYWPYNPDKDELEQGSFGTSTTAKGSPFPRAEFLDQHGDLVDFYDFANSDYNADGQPSFFLVDMSAMWCGPCHNLADWVAGVPNDATAYFEQNYPSVPEKVDEFVIWWVTFIVENSGGGAPALGDAQSWYQSHPDSKIPLFVDDTQGVRNLFNGGQYPFIFLLDPELKVEYWKYPTPNDNAYQALFYVENYL
;
A
#
# COMPACT_ATOMS: atom_id res chain seq x y z
N MET A 1 23.47 -24.12 55.20
CA MET A 1 24.29 -25.13 55.88
C MET A 1 23.42 -26.34 56.09
N GLU A 2 23.99 -27.49 55.79
CA GLU A 2 23.46 -28.86 55.88
C GLU A 2 22.89 -29.42 54.58
N GLU A 3 23.85 -29.87 53.75
CA GLU A 3 23.71 -31.01 52.85
C GLU A 3 23.85 -32.34 53.63
N GLU A 4 23.86 -33.43 52.83
CA GLU A 4 24.36 -34.79 53.06
C GLU A 4 23.28 -35.87 53.28
N PRO A 5 23.54 -37.14 52.92
CA PRO A 5 24.22 -37.66 51.71
C PRO A 5 23.53 -38.95 51.19
N ILE A 6 24.03 -39.58 50.11
CA ILE A 6 24.34 -41.03 50.12
C ILE A 6 25.24 -41.45 48.95
N ASP A 7 26.24 -42.22 49.36
CA ASP A 7 27.36 -42.89 48.68
C ASP A 7 26.95 -44.26 48.09
N GLY A 8 27.60 -44.67 46.99
CA GLY A 8 28.11 -46.05 46.91
C GLY A 8 27.73 -46.95 45.72
N ALA A 9 28.73 -47.16 44.86
CA ALA A 9 29.17 -48.42 44.21
C ALA A 9 28.23 -49.13 43.19
N GLU A 10 28.56 -49.10 41.89
CA GLU A 10 29.42 -50.04 41.13
C GLU A 10 28.77 -51.41 40.84
N ASP A 11 28.60 -51.74 39.54
CA ASP A 11 29.39 -52.75 38.79
C ASP A 11 28.57 -53.42 37.66
N GLY A 12 29.19 -53.60 36.48
CA GLY A 12 28.76 -54.65 35.53
C GLY A 12 28.32 -54.29 34.09
N ALA A 13 29.32 -54.15 33.21
CA ALA A 13 29.42 -54.77 31.87
C ALA A 13 28.50 -54.35 30.69
N ASP A 14 29.14 -53.64 29.74
CA ASP A 14 29.41 -54.00 28.33
C ASP A 14 28.25 -54.42 27.40
N GLY A 15 28.00 -53.58 26.40
CA GLY A 15 27.11 -53.83 25.27
C GLY A 15 27.00 -52.61 24.35
N THR A 16 27.95 -52.51 23.42
CA THR A 16 27.99 -51.65 22.23
C THR A 16 26.65 -51.51 21.49
N ASP A 17 26.36 -50.33 20.94
CA ASP A 17 26.08 -50.08 19.51
C ASP A 17 25.25 -48.80 19.33
N ASP A 18 25.96 -47.76 18.86
CA ASP A 18 25.58 -46.78 17.86
C ASP A 18 24.09 -46.43 17.69
N GLY A 19 23.77 -45.21 18.14
CA GLY A 19 22.57 -44.49 17.76
C GLY A 19 22.81 -43.01 17.93
N ALA A 20 23.72 -42.46 17.11
CA ALA A 20 23.79 -41.04 16.86
C ALA A 20 22.38 -40.56 16.48
N ASP A 21 21.71 -39.86 17.39
CA ASP A 21 20.57 -39.00 17.03
C ASP A 21 21.16 -37.72 16.47
N GLU A 22 21.80 -37.87 15.30
CA GLU A 22 22.00 -36.81 14.31
C GLU A 22 20.61 -36.47 13.76
N GLY A 23 19.82 -35.80 14.57
CA GLY A 23 18.79 -34.89 14.09
C GLY A 23 19.49 -33.69 13.48
N GLY A 24 20.16 -33.92 12.34
CA GLY A 24 20.73 -32.87 11.51
C GLY A 24 19.60 -32.03 10.95
N GLU A 25 19.11 -31.10 11.76
CA GLU A 25 18.67 -29.83 11.23
C GLU A 25 19.94 -29.25 10.59
N THR A 26 20.02 -29.34 9.25
CA THR A 26 20.94 -28.48 8.51
C THR A 26 20.77 -27.08 9.10
N PRO A 27 21.84 -26.42 9.57
CA PRO A 27 21.75 -25.02 9.91
C PRO A 27 21.05 -24.34 8.73
N ALA A 28 19.92 -23.69 8.96
CA ALA A 28 19.35 -22.84 7.93
C ALA A 28 20.48 -21.93 7.46
N ASP A 29 20.68 -21.85 6.15
CA ASP A 29 21.65 -20.89 5.62
C ASP A 29 21.27 -19.51 6.17
N PRO A 30 22.25 -18.73 6.65
CA PRO A 30 21.98 -17.42 7.23
C PRO A 30 21.29 -16.51 6.20
N ASP A 31 20.44 -15.63 6.71
CA ASP A 31 19.84 -14.49 6.01
C ASP A 31 20.19 -13.29 6.90
N SER A 32 21.27 -12.63 6.54
CA SER A 32 21.99 -11.71 7.42
C SER A 32 21.29 -10.37 7.57
N ASP A 33 20.56 -9.89 6.56
CA ASP A 33 19.78 -8.66 6.64
C ASP A 33 18.29 -8.90 6.88
N GLN A 34 17.74 -10.09 6.61
CA GLN A 34 16.34 -10.47 6.77
C GLN A 34 15.43 -9.90 5.70
N ASP A 35 15.85 -9.96 4.44
CA ASP A 35 15.05 -9.56 3.28
C ASP A 35 14.23 -10.73 2.66
N GLY A 36 14.55 -11.98 3.04
CA GLY A 36 13.92 -13.20 2.55
C GLY A 36 14.80 -14.07 1.64
N LEU A 37 16.01 -13.62 1.32
CA LEU A 37 17.05 -14.39 0.64
C LEU A 37 18.12 -14.82 1.65
N THR A 38 18.64 -16.04 1.49
CA THR A 38 19.82 -16.46 2.27
C THR A 38 21.09 -15.84 1.68
N ASP A 39 22.12 -15.63 2.52
CA ASP A 39 23.44 -15.12 2.10
C ASP A 39 24.03 -15.89 0.90
N ALA A 40 23.69 -17.19 0.79
CA ALA A 40 24.10 -18.03 -0.32
C ALA A 40 23.34 -17.74 -1.62
N GLN A 41 22.03 -17.49 -1.54
CA GLN A 41 21.22 -17.06 -2.69
C GLN A 41 21.66 -15.68 -3.17
N GLU A 42 21.91 -14.76 -2.26
CA GLU A 42 22.41 -13.42 -2.57
C GLU A 42 23.78 -13.47 -3.26
N ALA A 43 24.69 -14.32 -2.78
CA ALA A 43 25.97 -14.55 -3.45
C ALA A 43 25.84 -15.14 -4.87
N GLU A 44 24.77 -15.90 -5.15
CA GLU A 44 24.46 -16.41 -6.49
C GLU A 44 23.85 -15.34 -7.41
N LEU A 45 23.05 -14.44 -6.86
CA LEU A 45 22.40 -13.33 -7.57
C LEU A 45 23.35 -12.14 -7.80
N GLY A 46 24.31 -11.94 -6.90
CA GLY A 46 25.26 -10.82 -6.92
C GLY A 46 24.84 -9.63 -6.06
N THR A 47 23.82 -9.79 -5.21
CA THR A 47 23.36 -8.81 -4.21
C THR A 47 24.27 -8.81 -2.97
N ASP A 48 24.14 -7.81 -2.08
CA ASP A 48 24.93 -7.70 -0.84
C ASP A 48 24.20 -8.33 0.35
N PRO A 49 24.72 -9.41 0.97
CA PRO A 49 24.07 -10.10 2.08
C PRO A 49 23.92 -9.31 3.38
N ASN A 50 24.19 -8.01 3.38
CA ASN A 50 23.98 -7.15 4.54
C ASN A 50 23.16 -5.90 4.17
N ASP A 51 22.59 -5.86 2.97
CA ASP A 51 21.83 -4.74 2.44
C ASP A 51 20.60 -5.24 1.70
N LYS A 52 19.42 -5.04 2.32
CA LYS A 52 18.15 -5.61 1.83
C LYS A 52 17.75 -5.15 0.44
N ASP A 53 18.33 -4.04 -0.03
CA ASP A 53 17.95 -3.31 -1.26
C ASP A 53 19.25 -2.91 -1.96
N SER A 54 19.82 -3.85 -2.70
CA SER A 54 21.16 -3.78 -3.26
C SER A 54 21.31 -2.67 -4.30
N ASP A 55 20.24 -2.31 -5.01
CA ASP A 55 20.25 -1.28 -6.05
C ASP A 55 19.63 0.07 -5.62
N ASN A 56 19.14 0.12 -4.38
CA ASN A 56 18.63 1.30 -3.67
C ASN A 56 17.39 1.91 -4.32
N ASP A 57 16.45 1.08 -4.72
CA ASP A 57 15.22 1.48 -5.38
C ASP A 57 13.96 1.44 -4.47
N ASN A 58 14.14 1.00 -3.22
CA ASN A 58 13.16 0.80 -2.14
C ASN A 58 12.32 -0.49 -2.22
N TYR A 59 12.60 -1.40 -3.14
CA TYR A 59 12.16 -2.78 -3.05
C TYR A 59 13.29 -3.65 -2.49
N TRP A 60 12.94 -4.63 -1.66
CA TRP A 60 13.96 -5.53 -1.13
C TRP A 60 14.32 -6.58 -2.17
N ASP A 61 15.57 -7.03 -2.21
CA ASP A 61 16.06 -7.99 -3.20
C ASP A 61 15.19 -9.26 -3.21
N GLY A 62 14.80 -9.75 -2.03
CA GLY A 62 13.88 -10.87 -1.87
C GLY A 62 12.47 -10.64 -2.40
N TRP A 63 11.95 -9.40 -2.31
CA TRP A 63 10.66 -9.05 -2.91
C TRP A 63 10.76 -9.02 -4.44
N GLU A 64 11.80 -8.42 -4.96
CA GLU A 64 12.07 -8.31 -6.39
C GLU A 64 12.24 -9.68 -7.04
N VAL A 65 13.01 -10.57 -6.41
CA VAL A 65 13.16 -11.96 -6.88
C VAL A 65 11.83 -12.71 -6.88
N ASN A 66 10.96 -12.46 -5.89
CA ASN A 66 9.63 -13.09 -5.82
C ASN A 66 8.71 -12.61 -6.94
N GLU A 67 8.73 -11.31 -7.25
CA GLU A 67 7.94 -10.71 -8.32
C GLU A 67 8.57 -10.86 -9.72
N GLY A 68 9.84 -11.28 -9.77
CA GLY A 68 10.56 -11.60 -11.00
C GLY A 68 11.26 -10.40 -11.65
N THR A 69 11.61 -9.39 -10.86
CA THR A 69 12.41 -8.23 -11.26
C THR A 69 13.90 -8.44 -10.92
N ASP A 70 14.79 -7.58 -11.41
CA ASP A 70 16.25 -7.72 -11.23
C ASP A 70 16.74 -6.85 -10.05
N PRO A 71 17.16 -7.43 -8.91
CA PRO A 71 17.55 -6.68 -7.70
C PRO A 71 18.87 -5.92 -7.81
N LEU A 72 19.45 -5.89 -9.02
CA LEU A 72 20.66 -5.13 -9.34
C LEU A 72 20.40 -4.06 -10.41
N ASP A 73 19.16 -3.92 -10.88
CA ASP A 73 18.75 -2.91 -11.84
C ASP A 73 17.53 -2.15 -11.32
N ALA A 74 17.80 -1.02 -10.68
CA ALA A 74 16.76 -0.16 -10.16
C ALA A 74 15.70 0.25 -11.20
N SER A 75 15.92 0.11 -12.52
CA SER A 75 14.88 0.38 -13.50
C SER A 75 13.91 -0.78 -13.74
N ASP A 76 14.29 -2.01 -13.40
CA ASP A 76 13.46 -3.22 -13.42
C ASP A 76 12.90 -3.47 -12.03
N ARG A 77 11.81 -2.78 -11.69
CA ARG A 77 11.24 -2.69 -10.34
C ARG A 77 9.80 -3.19 -10.30
N ILE A 78 9.27 -3.48 -9.10
CA ILE A 78 7.89 -3.97 -8.94
C ILE A 78 6.87 -2.96 -9.49
N TYR A 79 6.96 -1.69 -9.07
CA TYR A 79 6.08 -0.63 -9.58
C TYR A 79 6.87 0.62 -10.00
N HIS A 80 6.67 1.10 -11.23
CA HIS A 80 7.33 2.29 -11.78
C HIS A 80 6.96 3.58 -11.06
N GLY A 81 5.83 3.57 -10.34
CA GLY A 81 5.38 4.67 -9.50
C GLY A 81 6.06 4.75 -8.11
N TYR A 82 6.96 3.81 -7.78
CA TYR A 82 7.54 3.68 -6.42
C TYR A 82 6.46 3.44 -5.36
N TRP A 83 5.43 2.68 -5.71
CA TRP A 83 4.35 2.36 -4.78
C TRP A 83 4.81 1.38 -3.71
N PRO A 84 4.21 1.42 -2.52
CA PRO A 84 4.44 0.39 -1.50
C PRO A 84 4.23 -1.01 -2.06
N TYR A 85 4.94 -1.97 -1.49
CA TYR A 85 4.75 -3.40 -1.71
C TYR A 85 4.52 -4.07 -0.35
N ASN A 86 3.46 -4.88 -0.23
CA ASN A 86 3.15 -5.59 1.00
C ASN A 86 3.17 -7.11 0.73
N PRO A 87 4.22 -7.83 1.17
CA PRO A 87 4.27 -9.30 1.00
C PRO A 87 3.19 -10.02 1.83
N ASP A 88 2.72 -9.42 2.92
CA ASP A 88 1.75 -10.00 3.86
C ASP A 88 0.29 -9.63 3.52
N LYS A 89 0.04 -8.97 2.38
CA LYS A 89 -1.30 -8.54 1.94
C LYS A 89 -2.34 -9.65 1.90
N ASP A 90 -1.89 -10.90 1.70
CA ASP A 90 -2.74 -12.09 1.68
C ASP A 90 -3.29 -12.49 3.05
N GLU A 91 -2.70 -11.99 4.14
CA GLU A 91 -3.15 -12.26 5.51
C GLU A 91 -4.28 -11.31 5.98
N LEU A 92 -4.47 -10.20 5.27
CA LEU A 92 -5.47 -9.18 5.60
C LEU A 92 -6.90 -9.65 5.26
N GLU A 93 -7.89 -9.05 5.94
CA GLU A 93 -9.29 -9.25 5.57
C GLU A 93 -9.58 -8.59 4.22
N GLN A 94 -9.87 -9.41 3.20
CA GLN A 94 -10.06 -8.93 1.83
C GLN A 94 -11.54 -8.76 1.47
N GLY A 95 -11.84 -7.62 0.86
CA GLY A 95 -13.13 -7.35 0.27
C GLY A 95 -13.26 -7.92 -1.15
N SER A 96 -14.48 -7.93 -1.66
CA SER A 96 -14.75 -8.16 -3.07
C SER A 96 -15.89 -7.25 -3.53
N PHE A 97 -16.00 -6.97 -4.83
CA PHE A 97 -17.13 -6.20 -5.34
C PHE A 97 -18.50 -6.84 -5.10
N GLY A 98 -18.55 -8.12 -4.69
CA GLY A 98 -19.79 -8.82 -4.32
C GLY A 98 -20.11 -8.84 -2.83
N THR A 99 -19.13 -8.58 -1.95
CA THR A 99 -19.27 -8.71 -0.49
C THR A 99 -19.04 -7.40 0.27
N SER A 100 -18.20 -6.52 -0.28
CA SER A 100 -17.90 -5.22 0.30
C SER A 100 -19.11 -4.29 0.25
N THR A 101 -19.15 -3.36 1.19
CA THR A 101 -20.19 -2.34 1.32
C THR A 101 -19.56 -0.99 1.67
N THR A 102 -20.37 0.06 1.72
CA THR A 102 -19.95 1.39 2.17
C THR A 102 -20.06 1.58 3.69
N ALA A 103 -20.37 0.52 4.44
CA ALA A 103 -20.45 0.60 5.89
C ALA A 103 -19.05 0.65 6.53
N LYS A 104 -18.90 1.44 7.60
CA LYS A 104 -17.65 1.51 8.36
C LYS A 104 -17.16 0.11 8.79
N GLY A 105 -15.88 -0.17 8.58
CA GLY A 105 -15.23 -1.46 8.85
C GLY A 105 -15.37 -2.50 7.73
N SER A 106 -16.14 -2.22 6.67
CA SER A 106 -16.17 -3.11 5.51
C SER A 106 -14.84 -3.05 4.78
N PRO A 107 -14.21 -4.19 4.43
CA PRO A 107 -12.97 -4.18 3.65
C PRO A 107 -13.24 -3.65 2.24
N PHE A 108 -12.33 -2.84 1.70
CA PHE A 108 -12.35 -2.41 0.32
C PHE A 108 -12.15 -3.62 -0.62
N PRO A 109 -12.77 -3.67 -1.82
CA PRO A 109 -12.54 -4.77 -2.76
C PRO A 109 -11.06 -4.91 -3.13
N ARG A 110 -10.49 -6.11 -2.96
CA ARG A 110 -9.16 -6.39 -3.50
C ARG A 110 -9.25 -6.54 -5.01
N ALA A 111 -8.43 -5.78 -5.72
CA ALA A 111 -8.27 -5.82 -7.16
C ALA A 111 -6.95 -5.17 -7.55
N GLU A 112 -6.43 -5.58 -8.71
CA GLU A 112 -5.34 -4.89 -9.39
C GLU A 112 -5.92 -3.78 -10.26
N PHE A 113 -5.28 -2.62 -10.25
CA PHE A 113 -5.67 -1.47 -11.07
C PHE A 113 -4.50 -0.99 -11.91
N LEU A 114 -4.79 -0.60 -13.16
CA LEU A 114 -3.79 0.08 -13.97
C LEU A 114 -3.49 1.46 -13.39
N ASP A 115 -2.22 1.74 -13.13
CA ASP A 115 -1.78 3.07 -12.72
C ASP A 115 -1.45 3.99 -13.92
N GLN A 116 -0.92 5.19 -13.66
CA GLN A 116 -0.51 6.11 -14.72
C GLN A 116 0.72 5.65 -15.52
N HIS A 117 1.53 4.75 -14.97
CA HIS A 117 2.73 4.20 -15.60
C HIS A 117 2.40 2.99 -16.48
N GLY A 118 1.23 2.37 -16.26
CA GLY A 118 0.77 1.18 -16.98
C GLY A 118 0.96 -0.11 -16.19
N ASP A 119 1.33 -0.01 -14.92
CA ASP A 119 1.51 -1.15 -14.03
C ASP A 119 0.15 -1.60 -13.50
N LEU A 120 -0.04 -2.91 -13.37
CA LEU A 120 -1.15 -3.48 -12.62
C LEU A 120 -0.74 -3.53 -11.16
N VAL A 121 -1.36 -2.68 -10.34
CA VAL A 121 -1.00 -2.51 -8.92
C VAL A 121 -2.09 -3.13 -8.06
N ASP A 122 -1.73 -4.09 -7.21
CA ASP A 122 -2.65 -4.60 -6.18
C ASP A 122 -2.81 -3.51 -5.12
N PHE A 123 -4.02 -2.96 -4.99
CA PHE A 123 -4.23 -1.86 -4.05
C PHE A 123 -3.95 -2.25 -2.59
N TYR A 124 -4.02 -3.56 -2.26
CA TYR A 124 -3.66 -4.06 -0.94
C TYR A 124 -2.16 -4.01 -0.63
N ASP A 125 -1.29 -3.78 -1.63
CA ASP A 125 0.12 -3.51 -1.39
C ASP A 125 0.38 -2.23 -0.58
N PHE A 126 -0.56 -1.30 -0.60
CA PHE A 126 -0.48 -0.09 0.21
C PHE A 126 -0.86 -0.34 1.68
N ALA A 127 -1.56 -1.42 2.00
CA ALA A 127 -2.08 -1.63 3.34
C ALA A 127 -0.95 -1.69 4.37
N ASN A 128 -1.16 -1.06 5.52
CA ASN A 128 -0.20 -0.93 6.61
C ASN A 128 1.14 -0.24 6.25
N SER A 129 1.25 0.42 5.09
CA SER A 129 2.46 1.17 4.73
C SER A 129 2.76 2.25 5.76
N ASP A 130 4.01 2.35 6.22
CA ASP A 130 4.45 3.21 7.32
C ASP A 130 5.48 4.27 6.88
N TYR A 131 5.35 4.76 5.65
CA TYR A 131 6.22 5.79 5.04
C TYR A 131 6.27 7.12 5.80
N ASN A 132 5.36 7.35 6.75
CA ASN A 132 5.40 8.57 7.55
C ASN A 132 6.57 8.55 8.55
N ALA A 133 7.02 9.74 8.93
CA ALA A 133 8.19 9.89 9.80
C ALA A 133 8.00 9.30 11.21
N ASP A 134 6.74 9.07 11.62
CA ASP A 134 6.37 8.50 12.93
C ASP A 134 6.26 6.96 12.90
N GLY A 135 6.48 6.32 11.75
CA GLY A 135 6.34 4.88 11.55
C GLY A 135 4.93 4.35 11.84
N GLN A 136 3.91 5.20 11.70
CA GLN A 136 2.50 4.81 11.82
C GLN A 136 1.93 4.45 10.45
N PRO A 137 1.03 3.48 10.35
CA PRO A 137 0.32 3.22 9.11
C PRO A 137 -0.54 4.41 8.63
N SER A 138 -0.51 4.68 7.33
CA SER A 138 -1.25 5.78 6.70
C SER A 138 -2.74 5.48 6.50
N PHE A 139 -3.60 6.50 6.57
CA PHE A 139 -4.99 6.40 6.08
C PHE A 139 -5.06 6.62 4.57
N PHE A 140 -6.16 6.24 3.92
CA PHE A 140 -6.32 6.44 2.47
C PHE A 140 -7.51 7.33 2.18
N LEU A 141 -7.25 8.49 1.60
CA LEU A 141 -8.27 9.37 1.08
C LEU A 141 -8.47 9.05 -0.40
N VAL A 142 -9.55 8.35 -0.70
CA VAL A 142 -9.86 7.88 -2.05
C VAL A 142 -10.70 8.94 -2.76
N ASP A 143 -10.11 9.58 -3.76
CA ASP A 143 -10.76 10.52 -4.67
C ASP A 143 -11.29 9.80 -5.92
N MET A 144 -12.61 9.66 -6.00
CA MET A 144 -13.28 9.19 -7.22
C MET A 144 -13.50 10.37 -8.16
N SER A 145 -12.70 10.39 -9.23
CA SER A 145 -12.61 11.49 -10.19
C SER A 145 -13.03 11.06 -11.60
N ALA A 146 -13.48 12.02 -12.39
CA ALA A 146 -13.91 11.81 -13.77
C ALA A 146 -13.19 12.78 -14.72
N MET A 147 -12.77 12.30 -15.89
CA MET A 147 -12.00 13.10 -16.85
C MET A 147 -12.74 14.35 -17.37
N TRP A 148 -14.08 14.36 -17.34
CA TRP A 148 -14.89 15.50 -17.80
C TRP A 148 -15.19 16.50 -16.67
N CYS A 149 -14.81 16.19 -15.43
CA CYS A 149 -15.27 16.89 -14.23
C CYS A 149 -14.33 18.04 -13.86
N GLY A 150 -14.75 19.28 -14.16
CA GLY A 150 -14.00 20.49 -13.79
C GLY A 150 -13.64 20.58 -12.29
N PRO A 151 -14.58 20.36 -11.34
CA PRO A 151 -14.27 20.35 -9.92
C PRO A 151 -13.23 19.29 -9.51
N CYS A 152 -13.16 18.17 -10.23
CA CYS A 152 -12.19 17.11 -9.98
C CYS A 152 -10.76 17.59 -10.33
N HIS A 153 -10.60 18.26 -11.48
CA HIS A 153 -9.34 18.89 -11.86
C HIS A 153 -8.91 19.98 -10.87
N ASN A 154 -9.84 20.81 -10.37
CA ASN A 154 -9.52 21.81 -9.36
C ASN A 154 -9.03 21.18 -8.03
N LEU A 155 -9.61 20.03 -7.66
CA LEU A 155 -9.20 19.30 -6.47
C LEU A 155 -7.80 18.69 -6.65
N ALA A 156 -7.53 18.11 -7.82
CA ALA A 156 -6.21 17.58 -8.18
C ALA A 156 -5.13 18.68 -8.19
N ASP A 157 -5.41 19.84 -8.81
CA ASP A 157 -4.52 21.00 -8.77
C ASP A 157 -4.21 21.45 -7.34
N TRP A 158 -5.23 21.49 -6.48
CA TRP A 158 -5.07 21.91 -5.10
C TRP A 158 -4.17 20.96 -4.30
N VAL A 159 -4.42 19.65 -4.35
CA VAL A 159 -3.61 18.69 -3.59
C VAL A 159 -2.19 18.59 -4.12
N ALA A 160 -1.99 18.75 -5.44
CA ALA A 160 -0.67 18.81 -6.07
C ALA A 160 0.07 20.14 -5.84
N GLY A 161 -0.47 21.06 -5.03
CA GLY A 161 0.17 22.33 -4.70
C GLY A 161 0.25 23.33 -5.85
N VAL A 162 -0.70 23.27 -6.80
CA VAL A 162 -0.82 24.18 -7.95
C VAL A 162 -1.95 25.19 -7.69
N PRO A 163 -1.69 26.28 -6.95
CA PRO A 163 -2.74 27.20 -6.53
C PRO A 163 -3.35 27.97 -7.72
N ASN A 164 -4.68 28.08 -7.71
CA ASN A 164 -5.43 28.90 -8.65
C ASN A 164 -6.71 29.44 -8.00
N ASP A 165 -7.46 30.31 -8.69
CA ASP A 165 -8.67 30.91 -8.12
C ASP A 165 -9.72 29.87 -7.67
N ALA A 166 -9.70 28.66 -8.25
CA ALA A 166 -10.59 27.56 -7.89
C ALA A 166 -10.09 26.72 -6.71
N THR A 167 -8.81 26.80 -6.32
CA THR A 167 -8.25 26.09 -5.16
C THR A 167 -8.48 26.84 -3.84
N ALA A 168 -8.75 28.15 -3.89
CA ALA A 168 -8.87 29.02 -2.72
C ALA A 168 -9.88 28.52 -1.66
N TYR A 169 -10.97 27.87 -2.08
CA TYR A 169 -11.92 27.25 -1.15
C TYR A 169 -11.27 26.15 -0.33
N PHE A 170 -10.50 25.27 -0.96
CA PHE A 170 -9.85 24.16 -0.28
C PHE A 170 -8.69 24.63 0.60
N GLU A 171 -7.88 25.57 0.13
CA GLU A 171 -6.81 26.20 0.92
C GLU A 171 -7.35 26.85 2.21
N GLN A 172 -8.53 27.47 2.13
CA GLN A 172 -9.14 28.10 3.30
C GLN A 172 -9.75 27.09 4.28
N ASN A 173 -10.35 26.01 3.79
CA ASN A 173 -11.17 25.11 4.61
C ASN A 173 -10.45 23.82 5.02
N TYR A 174 -9.40 23.41 4.31
CA TYR A 174 -8.62 22.19 4.54
C TYR A 174 -7.10 22.42 4.45
N PRO A 175 -6.54 23.46 5.09
CA PRO A 175 -5.15 23.86 4.90
C PRO A 175 -4.11 22.79 5.26
N SER A 176 -4.45 21.82 6.13
CA SER A 176 -3.49 20.77 6.56
C SER A 176 -3.43 19.57 5.62
N VAL A 177 -4.41 19.40 4.72
CA VAL A 177 -4.52 18.18 3.91
C VAL A 177 -3.32 17.98 2.97
N PRO A 178 -2.84 18.97 2.20
CA PRO A 178 -1.67 18.78 1.34
C PRO A 178 -0.41 18.38 2.12
N GLU A 179 -0.19 18.97 3.30
CA GLU A 179 0.92 18.60 4.19
C GLU A 179 0.81 17.15 4.66
N LYS A 180 -0.39 16.67 5.00
CA LYS A 180 -0.64 15.27 5.37
C LYS A 180 -0.39 14.28 4.22
N VAL A 181 -0.57 14.71 2.97
CA VAL A 181 -0.20 13.92 1.78
C VAL A 181 1.32 13.90 1.62
N ASP A 182 1.97 15.06 1.75
CA ASP A 182 3.43 15.18 1.66
C ASP A 182 4.17 14.37 2.73
N GLU A 183 3.58 14.25 3.93
CA GLU A 183 4.13 13.51 5.07
C GLU A 183 3.65 12.05 5.13
N PHE A 184 2.87 11.58 4.16
CA PHE A 184 2.25 10.25 4.14
C PHE A 184 1.44 9.91 5.40
N VAL A 185 0.90 10.92 6.11
CA VAL A 185 -0.14 10.69 7.14
C VAL A 185 -1.40 10.13 6.47
N ILE A 186 -1.68 10.62 5.26
CA ILE A 186 -2.67 10.05 4.36
C ILE A 186 -2.04 9.78 3.00
N TRP A 187 -2.43 8.69 2.37
CA TRP A 187 -2.31 8.51 0.93
C TRP A 187 -3.52 9.16 0.25
N TRP A 188 -3.27 10.17 -0.58
CA TRP A 188 -4.27 10.62 -1.53
C TRP A 188 -4.25 9.69 -2.73
N VAL A 189 -5.33 8.96 -2.98
CA VAL A 189 -5.42 7.98 -4.07
C VAL A 189 -6.51 8.44 -5.03
N THR A 190 -6.15 8.69 -6.29
CA THR A 190 -7.13 9.11 -7.29
C THR A 190 -7.56 7.90 -8.13
N PHE A 191 -8.85 7.59 -8.14
CA PHE A 191 -9.44 6.67 -9.10
C PHE A 191 -10.13 7.46 -10.20
N ILE A 192 -9.66 7.33 -11.44
CA ILE A 192 -10.44 7.75 -12.60
C ILE A 192 -11.51 6.69 -12.80
N VAL A 193 -12.78 7.10 -12.64
CA VAL A 193 -13.96 6.21 -12.75
C VAL A 193 -14.77 6.43 -14.01
N GLU A 194 -14.57 7.57 -14.68
CA GLU A 194 -15.18 7.88 -15.96
C GLU A 194 -14.20 8.59 -16.90
N ASN A 195 -14.14 8.13 -18.16
CA ASN A 195 -13.41 8.80 -19.24
C ASN A 195 -14.12 10.11 -19.66
N SER A 196 -13.52 10.84 -20.62
CA SER A 196 -14.06 12.13 -21.10
C SER A 196 -15.48 12.06 -21.71
N GLY A 197 -15.95 10.87 -22.08
CA GLY A 197 -17.30 10.61 -22.58
C GLY A 197 -18.27 10.06 -21.53
N GLY A 198 -17.86 9.94 -20.26
CA GLY A 198 -18.67 9.37 -19.18
C GLY A 198 -18.73 7.83 -19.17
N GLY A 199 -17.89 7.17 -19.96
CA GLY A 199 -17.77 5.70 -20.00
C GLY A 199 -16.62 5.19 -19.14
N ALA A 200 -16.35 3.88 -19.19
CA ALA A 200 -15.20 3.29 -18.51
C ALA A 200 -13.87 3.92 -18.97
N PRO A 201 -12.97 4.27 -18.04
CA PRO A 201 -11.66 4.81 -18.36
C PRO A 201 -10.67 3.74 -18.80
N ALA A 202 -9.56 4.19 -19.38
CA ALA A 202 -8.42 3.37 -19.78
C ALA A 202 -7.10 4.04 -19.38
N LEU A 203 -5.98 3.34 -19.54
CA LEU A 203 -4.64 3.86 -19.26
C LEU A 203 -4.38 5.25 -19.86
N GLY A 204 -4.84 5.50 -21.09
CA GLY A 204 -4.66 6.80 -21.75
C GLY A 204 -5.36 7.96 -21.02
N ASP A 205 -6.46 7.69 -20.30
CA ASP A 205 -7.13 8.69 -19.46
C ASP A 205 -6.27 9.01 -18.23
N ALA A 206 -5.76 7.99 -17.53
CA ALA A 206 -4.86 8.18 -16.39
C ALA A 206 -3.58 8.93 -16.79
N GLN A 207 -2.93 8.53 -17.89
CA GLN A 207 -1.76 9.24 -18.41
C GLN A 207 -2.06 10.70 -18.77
N SER A 208 -3.22 10.98 -19.36
CA SER A 208 -3.63 12.36 -19.71
C SER A 208 -3.90 13.19 -18.45
N TRP A 209 -4.50 12.58 -17.42
CA TRP A 209 -4.74 13.23 -16.14
C TRP A 209 -3.42 13.55 -15.43
N TYR A 210 -2.51 12.58 -15.33
CA TYR A 210 -1.19 12.77 -14.73
C TYR A 210 -0.36 13.83 -15.46
N GLN A 211 -0.42 13.89 -16.79
CA GLN A 211 0.21 14.95 -17.57
C GLN A 211 -0.33 16.35 -17.24
N SER A 212 -1.60 16.44 -16.85
CA SER A 212 -2.27 17.70 -16.52
C SER A 212 -2.09 18.09 -15.04
N HIS A 213 -2.02 17.09 -14.15
CA HIS A 213 -1.91 17.23 -12.70
C HIS A 213 -0.79 16.31 -12.17
N PRO A 214 0.48 16.60 -12.48
CA PRO A 214 1.58 15.72 -12.11
C PRO A 214 1.86 15.80 -10.61
N ASP A 215 1.76 14.66 -9.93
CA ASP A 215 2.24 14.50 -8.56
C ASP A 215 2.72 13.05 -8.36
N SER A 216 4.01 12.86 -8.07
CA SER A 216 4.60 11.53 -7.91
C SER A 216 4.18 10.83 -6.62
N LYS A 217 3.55 11.51 -5.66
CA LYS A 217 3.07 10.89 -4.41
C LYS A 217 1.62 10.42 -4.51
N ILE A 218 0.90 10.81 -5.57
CA ILE A 218 -0.51 10.49 -5.74
C ILE A 218 -0.65 9.35 -6.75
N PRO A 219 -0.92 8.11 -6.30
CA PRO A 219 -1.27 7.04 -7.20
C PRO A 219 -2.58 7.35 -7.94
N LEU A 220 -2.57 7.08 -9.24
CA LEU A 220 -3.70 7.31 -10.12
C LEU A 220 -4.13 6.00 -10.77
N PHE A 221 -5.28 5.48 -10.35
CA PHE A 221 -5.80 4.20 -10.80
C PHE A 221 -6.95 4.33 -11.79
N VAL A 222 -7.02 3.40 -12.74
CA VAL A 222 -8.10 3.27 -13.71
C VAL A 222 -9.13 2.26 -13.20
N ASP A 223 -10.37 2.69 -12.97
CA ASP A 223 -11.50 1.80 -12.66
C ASP A 223 -12.21 1.35 -13.95
N ASP A 224 -11.49 0.58 -14.78
CA ASP A 224 -11.94 0.14 -16.11
C ASP A 224 -13.16 -0.80 -16.07
N THR A 225 -13.29 -1.60 -15.03
CA THR A 225 -14.46 -2.45 -14.76
C THR A 225 -15.64 -1.69 -14.15
N GLN A 226 -15.43 -0.43 -13.76
CA GLN A 226 -16.37 0.41 -13.02
C GLN A 226 -16.79 -0.19 -11.65
N GLY A 227 -15.99 -1.09 -11.08
CA GLY A 227 -16.29 -1.76 -9.82
C GLY A 227 -16.30 -0.77 -8.66
N VAL A 228 -15.26 0.07 -8.56
CA VAL A 228 -15.13 1.10 -7.51
C VAL A 228 -16.26 2.11 -7.66
N ARG A 229 -16.48 2.57 -8.89
CA ARG A 229 -17.60 3.44 -9.27
C ARG A 229 -18.92 2.87 -8.77
N ASN A 230 -19.27 1.67 -9.17
CA ASN A 230 -20.60 1.11 -8.91
C ASN A 230 -20.86 0.88 -7.42
N LEU A 231 -19.83 0.55 -6.64
CA LEU A 231 -19.97 0.28 -5.21
C LEU A 231 -19.94 1.56 -4.35
N PHE A 232 -19.06 2.51 -4.66
CA PHE A 232 -18.79 3.67 -3.78
C PHE A 232 -19.38 4.99 -4.27
N ASN A 233 -20.12 5.03 -5.39
CA ASN A 233 -20.67 6.27 -5.96
C ASN A 233 -21.49 7.10 -4.95
N GLY A 234 -21.02 8.32 -4.65
CA GLY A 234 -21.74 9.31 -3.86
C GLY A 234 -22.71 10.19 -4.63
N GLY A 235 -22.91 9.96 -5.93
CA GLY A 235 -23.85 10.69 -6.79
C GLY A 235 -23.32 11.98 -7.41
N GLN A 236 -22.06 12.33 -7.16
CA GLN A 236 -21.38 13.50 -7.72
C GLN A 236 -19.88 13.21 -7.87
N TYR A 237 -19.18 14.03 -8.67
CA TYR A 237 -17.73 13.99 -8.77
C TYR A 237 -17.14 15.40 -8.53
N PRO A 238 -15.99 15.52 -7.86
CA PRO A 238 -15.26 14.42 -7.21
C PRO A 238 -16.06 13.90 -6.01
N PHE A 239 -15.90 12.62 -5.70
CA PHE A 239 -16.46 12.04 -4.47
C PHE A 239 -15.35 11.37 -3.70
N ILE A 240 -15.23 11.75 -2.43
CA ILE A 240 -14.13 11.36 -1.58
C ILE A 240 -14.65 10.58 -0.39
N PHE A 241 -13.99 9.47 -0.09
CA PHE A 241 -14.21 8.69 1.12
C PHE A 241 -12.86 8.29 1.75
N LEU A 242 -12.90 7.80 2.97
CA LEU A 242 -11.71 7.47 3.76
C LEU A 242 -11.68 5.97 4.04
N LEU A 243 -10.51 5.37 3.84
CA LEU A 243 -10.18 4.04 4.36
C LEU A 243 -9.17 4.16 5.50
N ASP A 244 -9.22 3.21 6.42
CA ASP A 244 -8.21 3.02 7.46
C ASP A 244 -6.95 2.34 6.88
N PRO A 245 -5.88 2.19 7.68
CA PRO A 245 -4.64 1.60 7.20
C PRO A 245 -4.72 0.15 6.74
N GLU A 246 -5.75 -0.60 7.15
CA GLU A 246 -6.01 -1.97 6.69
C GLU A 246 -6.96 -1.99 5.47
N LEU A 247 -7.19 -0.84 4.83
CA LEU A 247 -8.08 -0.66 3.69
C LEU A 247 -9.55 -1.00 3.98
N LYS A 248 -10.01 -0.81 5.23
CA LYS A 248 -11.43 -0.88 5.56
C LYS A 248 -12.04 0.51 5.51
N VAL A 249 -13.31 0.59 5.14
CA VAL A 249 -14.04 1.87 5.10
C VAL A 249 -14.02 2.52 6.47
N GLU A 250 -13.38 3.66 6.62
CA GLU A 250 -13.37 4.45 7.85
C GLU A 250 -14.48 5.50 7.83
N TYR A 251 -14.65 6.14 6.67
CA TYR A 251 -15.67 7.15 6.45
C TYR A 251 -16.24 7.08 5.03
N TRP A 252 -17.55 6.85 4.92
CA TRP A 252 -18.30 7.03 3.70
C TRP A 252 -19.68 7.58 4.03
N LYS A 253 -20.11 8.65 3.36
CA LYS A 253 -21.45 9.20 3.55
C LYS A 253 -21.96 9.86 2.29
N TYR A 254 -23.16 9.47 1.89
CA TYR A 254 -23.88 10.14 0.82
C TYR A 254 -24.16 11.61 1.18
N PRO A 255 -23.73 12.59 0.36
CA PRO A 255 -23.95 14.00 0.62
C PRO A 255 -25.42 14.37 0.37
N THR A 256 -26.08 14.94 1.38
CA THR A 256 -27.39 15.58 1.20
C THR A 256 -27.22 17.03 0.71
N PRO A 257 -28.26 17.68 0.14
CA PRO A 257 -28.11 19.02 -0.46
C PRO A 257 -27.58 20.13 0.46
N ASN A 258 -27.60 19.93 1.79
CA ASN A 258 -27.09 20.88 2.77
C ASN A 258 -25.79 20.41 3.43
N ASP A 259 -25.29 19.23 3.08
CA ASP A 259 -24.01 18.75 3.60
C ASP A 259 -22.85 19.45 2.88
N ASN A 260 -21.71 19.52 3.57
CA ASN A 260 -20.43 19.74 2.90
C ASN A 260 -20.24 18.64 1.84
N ALA A 261 -19.89 19.01 0.60
CA ALA A 261 -19.65 18.03 -0.46
C ALA A 261 -18.39 17.17 -0.19
N TYR A 262 -17.46 17.67 0.62
CA TYR A 262 -16.16 17.05 0.91
C TYR A 262 -16.05 16.61 2.38
N GLN A 263 -17.01 15.81 2.85
CA GLN A 263 -17.06 15.45 4.27
C GLN A 263 -15.85 14.62 4.74
N ALA A 264 -15.25 13.82 3.84
CA ALA A 264 -14.02 13.10 4.14
C ALA A 264 -12.83 14.05 4.35
N LEU A 265 -12.70 15.12 3.55
CA LEU A 265 -11.68 16.17 3.79
C LEU A 265 -11.90 16.85 5.13
N PHE A 266 -13.15 17.15 5.50
CA PHE A 266 -13.44 17.68 6.83
C PHE A 266 -12.99 16.73 7.94
N TYR A 267 -13.18 15.42 7.77
CA TYR A 267 -12.74 14.44 8.75
C TYR A 267 -11.22 14.45 8.89
N VAL A 268 -10.50 14.35 7.78
CA VAL A 268 -9.03 14.37 7.75
C VAL A 268 -8.48 15.68 8.33
N GLU A 269 -9.05 16.83 7.97
CA GLU A 269 -8.59 18.13 8.46
C GLU A 269 -8.69 18.27 9.99
N ASN A 270 -9.69 17.63 10.61
CA ASN A 270 -10.03 17.87 12.02
C ASN A 270 -9.70 16.72 12.98
N TYR A 271 -9.47 15.51 12.47
CA TYR A 271 -9.34 14.30 13.30
C TYR A 271 -8.12 13.42 12.98
N LEU A 272 -7.48 13.64 11.84
CA LEU A 272 -6.14 13.12 11.54
C LEU A 272 -5.14 14.27 11.62
#